data_AF-A0A7Y4ZV58-F1
#
_entry.id   AF-A0A7Y4ZV58-F1
#
_cell.length_a   1.000
_cell.length_b   1.000
_cell.length_c   1.000
_cell.angle_alpha   90.00
_cell.angle_beta   90.00
_cell.angle_gamma   90.00
#
_symmetry.space_group_name_H-M   'P 1'
#
loop_
_entity.id
_entity.type
_entity.pdbx_description
1 polymer ?
#
loop_
_entity_poly.entity_id
_entity_poly.type
_entity_poly.pdbx_seq_one_letter_code
_entity_poly.pdbx_strand_id
1 'polypeptide(L)'
;MQIGIIGTILFSASMAIACSSSGTDTGGSKTPVSAGDAGGDASEAPCSPPGTKGNALGIGAYCNATVKCTGDTFCTADFGTKEGDSFCSRQCAKDSECGEGAFCYKETRGAGCVTLACAPK
;
A
#
# COMPACT_ATOMS: atom_id res chain seq x y z
N MET A 1 2.33 57.56 16.95
CA MET A 1 0.86 57.60 17.09
C MET A 1 0.25 57.07 15.80
N GLN A 2 -0.23 55.83 15.78
CA GLN A 2 -1.48 55.43 15.12
C GLN A 2 -1.80 54.00 15.56
N ILE A 3 -2.94 53.86 16.22
CA ILE A 3 -3.51 52.64 16.78
C ILE A 3 -4.49 52.10 15.73
N GLY A 4 -4.51 50.78 15.52
CA GLY A 4 -5.31 50.14 14.48
C GLY A 4 -5.84 48.75 14.85
N ILE A 5 -6.83 48.71 15.75
CA ILE A 5 -8.06 47.87 15.75
C ILE A 5 -7.91 46.42 15.26
N ILE A 6 -7.80 45.42 16.16
CA ILE A 6 -8.90 44.51 16.60
C ILE A 6 -9.69 43.90 15.43
N GLY A 7 -9.45 42.62 15.16
CA GLY A 7 -10.21 41.81 14.21
C GLY A 7 -10.25 40.35 14.65
N THR A 8 -10.89 40.09 15.78
CA THR A 8 -11.21 38.75 16.30
C THR A 8 -12.22 38.10 15.36
N ILE A 9 -11.79 37.13 14.56
CA ILE A 9 -12.71 36.27 13.80
C ILE A 9 -12.72 34.90 14.49
N LEU A 10 -13.68 34.73 15.39
CA LEU A 10 -14.21 33.42 15.77
C LEU A 10 -14.94 32.83 14.56
N PHE A 11 -14.49 31.67 14.08
CA PHE A 11 -15.31 30.81 13.22
C PHE A 11 -15.42 29.42 13.84
N SER A 12 -16.54 29.27 14.56
CA SER A 12 -17.47 28.15 14.58
C SER A 12 -16.96 26.72 14.36
N ALA A 13 -17.18 25.93 15.40
CA ALA A 13 -17.14 24.47 15.42
C ALA A 13 -18.22 23.82 14.54
N SER A 14 -17.95 22.57 14.15
CA SER A 14 -18.86 21.39 14.14
C SER A 14 -18.85 20.64 12.81
N MET A 15 -18.24 19.45 12.79
CA MET A 15 -18.72 18.29 12.02
C MET A 15 -18.12 17.03 12.63
N ALA A 16 -18.90 16.36 13.48
CA ALA A 16 -18.66 14.99 13.91
C ALA A 16 -19.16 14.06 12.80
N ILE A 17 -18.26 13.27 12.20
CA ILE A 17 -18.63 12.15 11.33
C ILE A 17 -18.70 10.90 12.22
N ALA A 18 -19.93 10.43 12.43
CA ALA A 18 -20.22 9.13 13.01
C ALA A 18 -19.97 8.05 11.95
N CYS A 19 -19.13 7.05 12.26
CA CYS A 19 -19.03 5.81 11.49
C CYS A 19 -19.76 4.72 12.28
N SER A 20 -21.04 4.52 11.97
CA SER A 20 -21.76 3.30 12.30
C SER A 20 -21.43 2.26 11.23
N SER A 21 -20.86 1.14 11.63
CA SER A 21 -20.79 -0.06 10.80
C SER A 21 -21.18 -1.25 11.67
N SER A 22 -22.49 -1.46 11.74
CA SER A 22 -23.09 -2.71 12.18
C SER A 22 -22.94 -3.72 11.05
N GLY A 23 -22.04 -4.68 11.23
CA GLY A 23 -21.92 -5.87 10.39
C GLY A 23 -21.84 -7.08 11.29
N THR A 24 -22.99 -7.69 11.56
CA THR A 24 -23.12 -8.96 12.26
C THR A 24 -23.16 -10.04 11.19
N ASP A 25 -22.20 -10.96 11.17
CA ASP A 25 -22.41 -12.27 10.57
C ASP A 25 -21.83 -13.38 11.45
N THR A 26 -22.75 -14.23 11.87
CA THR A 26 -22.62 -15.40 12.73
C THR A 26 -22.27 -16.61 11.86
N GLY A 27 -21.28 -17.39 12.28
CA GLY A 27 -21.05 -18.75 11.77
C GLY A 27 -19.64 -19.21 12.11
N GLY A 28 -19.41 -20.12 13.06
CA GLY A 28 -20.01 -21.43 13.08
C GLY A 28 -19.08 -22.41 12.37
N SER A 29 -18.19 -23.04 13.15
CA SER A 29 -17.49 -24.31 12.93
C SER A 29 -17.36 -24.84 11.51
N LYS A 30 -16.10 -25.04 11.08
CA LYS A 30 -15.53 -26.36 10.76
C LYS A 30 -14.10 -26.20 10.26
N THR A 31 -13.15 -26.77 10.99
CA THR A 31 -12.06 -27.50 10.35
C THR A 31 -12.72 -28.62 9.53
N PRO A 32 -12.42 -28.74 8.22
CA PRO A 32 -12.04 -30.06 7.76
C PRO A 32 -10.95 -30.03 6.69
N VAL A 33 -10.02 -30.97 6.87
CA VAL A 33 -9.30 -31.75 5.85
C VAL A 33 -8.37 -31.03 4.87
N SER A 34 -7.07 -31.28 5.07
CA SER A 34 -6.15 -31.53 3.96
C SER A 34 -6.72 -32.58 3.03
N ALA A 35 -6.88 -32.25 1.75
CA ALA A 35 -6.72 -33.15 0.62
C ALA A 35 -6.77 -32.33 -0.67
N GLY A 36 -5.64 -32.27 -1.38
CA GLY A 36 -5.54 -31.59 -2.67
C GLY A 36 -4.10 -31.53 -3.18
N ASP A 37 -3.46 -32.70 -3.32
CA ASP A 37 -2.34 -32.88 -4.24
C ASP A 37 -2.84 -32.57 -5.66
N ALA A 38 -2.69 -31.31 -6.07
CA ALA A 38 -2.76 -30.88 -7.44
C ALA A 38 -1.48 -30.09 -7.71
N GLY A 39 -0.44 -30.82 -8.12
CA GLY A 39 0.74 -30.24 -8.73
C GLY A 39 0.32 -29.43 -9.96
N GLY A 40 0.54 -28.13 -9.86
CA GLY A 40 0.45 -27.18 -10.95
C GLY A 40 1.19 -25.96 -10.49
N ASP A 41 2.29 -25.63 -11.17
CA ASP A 41 3.11 -24.44 -10.97
C ASP A 41 2.24 -23.28 -10.48
N ALA A 42 2.33 -22.98 -9.19
CA ALA A 42 1.71 -21.81 -8.62
C ALA A 42 2.34 -20.64 -9.34
N SER A 43 1.67 -20.15 -10.39
CA SER A 43 1.93 -18.83 -10.92
C SER A 43 1.68 -17.91 -9.75
N GLU A 44 2.77 -17.57 -9.04
CA GLU A 44 2.76 -16.67 -7.91
C GLU A 44 1.96 -15.45 -8.33
N ALA A 45 0.86 -15.22 -7.63
CA ALA A 45 -0.02 -14.12 -7.96
C ALA A 45 0.82 -12.83 -7.93
N PRO A 46 0.65 -11.94 -8.93
CA PRO A 46 1.47 -10.75 -9.04
C PRO A 46 1.35 -9.92 -7.77
N CYS A 47 2.49 -9.49 -7.22
CA CYS A 47 2.52 -8.82 -5.93
C CYS A 47 1.74 -7.49 -5.91
N SER A 48 1.51 -6.91 -7.10
CA SER A 48 0.59 -5.80 -7.32
C SER A 48 -0.18 -6.04 -8.62
N PRO A 49 -1.41 -6.59 -8.55
CA PRO A 49 -2.23 -6.76 -9.75
C PRO A 49 -2.60 -5.41 -10.38
N PRO A 50 -2.91 -5.37 -11.69
CA PRO A 50 -3.34 -4.15 -12.36
C PRO A 50 -4.50 -3.45 -11.64
N GLY A 51 -4.34 -2.15 -11.39
CA GLY A 51 -5.34 -1.33 -10.69
C GLY A 51 -5.15 -1.22 -9.17
N THR A 52 -4.14 -1.89 -8.60
CA THR A 52 -3.76 -1.70 -7.18
C THR A 52 -3.32 -0.26 -6.95
N LYS A 53 -3.91 0.43 -5.97
CA LYS A 53 -3.60 1.84 -5.67
C LYS A 53 -2.37 2.04 -4.77
N GLY A 54 -1.87 0.97 -4.16
CA GLY A 54 -0.84 1.04 -3.13
C GLY A 54 -1.36 1.60 -1.81
N ASN A 55 -0.43 1.88 -0.89
CA ASN A 55 -0.75 2.53 0.39
C ASN A 55 -0.97 4.05 0.23
N ALA A 56 -1.16 4.77 1.34
CA ALA A 56 -1.38 6.22 1.33
C ALA A 56 -0.24 7.04 0.69
N LEU A 57 0.95 6.46 0.55
CA LEU A 57 2.11 7.06 -0.10
C LEU A 57 2.31 6.56 -1.55
N GLY A 58 1.40 5.75 -2.07
CA GLY A 58 1.49 5.17 -3.42
C GLY A 58 2.46 4.00 -3.54
N ILE A 59 2.99 3.47 -2.42
CA ILE A 59 3.88 2.30 -2.43
C ILE A 59 3.06 1.03 -2.69
N GLY A 60 3.52 0.19 -3.62
CA GLY A 60 2.79 -0.99 -4.09
C GLY A 60 1.64 -0.66 -5.04
N ALA A 61 1.59 0.56 -5.59
CA ALA A 61 0.66 0.86 -6.65
C ALA A 61 1.10 0.19 -7.95
N TYR A 62 0.18 -0.35 -8.73
CA TYR A 62 0.52 -0.92 -10.03
C TYR A 62 1.04 0.15 -10.99
N CYS A 63 2.09 -0.16 -11.74
CA CYS A 63 2.63 0.73 -12.76
C CYS A 63 3.00 -0.03 -14.04
N ASN A 64 2.97 0.67 -15.17
CA ASN A 64 3.42 0.16 -16.46
C ASN A 64 3.86 1.31 -17.39
N ALA A 65 4.02 1.03 -18.69
CA ALA A 65 4.38 2.05 -19.67
C ALA A 65 3.37 3.22 -19.72
N THR A 66 2.09 2.92 -19.51
CA THR A 66 0.95 3.85 -19.57
C THR A 66 0.58 4.44 -18.20
N VAL A 67 0.71 3.67 -17.13
CA VAL A 67 0.37 4.02 -15.74
C VAL A 67 1.66 4.35 -15.00
N LYS A 68 1.85 5.64 -14.69
CA LYS A 68 3.05 6.14 -14.02
C LYS A 68 2.88 6.21 -12.51
N CYS A 69 3.98 6.00 -11.82
CA CYS A 69 4.12 6.31 -10.40
C CYS A 69 4.05 7.82 -10.16
N THR A 70 3.65 8.23 -8.95
CA THR A 70 3.44 9.65 -8.60
C THR A 70 4.43 10.11 -7.53
N GLY A 71 4.82 11.38 -7.57
CA GLY A 71 5.80 11.93 -6.63
C GLY A 71 7.20 11.32 -6.81
N ASP A 72 7.87 11.03 -5.70
CA ASP A 72 9.25 10.49 -5.67
C ASP A 72 9.32 8.96 -5.81
N THR A 73 8.28 8.34 -6.36
CA THR A 73 8.22 6.88 -6.53
C THR A 73 8.64 6.47 -7.94
N PHE A 74 9.27 5.31 -8.07
CA PHE A 74 9.71 4.72 -9.33
C PHE A 74 9.03 3.37 -9.56
N CYS A 75 8.83 3.02 -10.83
CA CYS A 75 8.24 1.75 -11.21
C CYS A 75 9.33 0.67 -11.18
N THR A 76 9.16 -0.34 -10.33
CA THR A 76 10.06 -1.49 -10.22
C THR A 76 9.28 -2.79 -10.39
N ALA A 77 9.93 -3.83 -10.91
CA ALA A 77 9.35 -5.17 -10.95
C ALA A 77 9.77 -5.97 -9.72
N ASP A 78 8.96 -6.96 -9.35
CA ASP A 78 9.30 -7.91 -8.30
C ASP A 78 10.45 -8.84 -8.74
N PHE A 79 11.25 -9.31 -7.79
CA PHE A 79 12.46 -10.11 -8.06
C PHE A 79 12.08 -11.53 -8.48
N GLY A 80 11.86 -11.74 -9.78
CA GLY A 80 11.58 -13.06 -10.35
C GLY A 80 10.19 -13.23 -10.96
N THR A 81 9.37 -12.17 -10.99
CA THR A 81 8.07 -12.20 -11.67
C THR A 81 8.18 -11.86 -13.15
N LYS A 82 7.14 -12.26 -13.90
CA LYS A 82 7.06 -12.05 -15.35
C LYS A 82 6.95 -10.55 -15.68
N GLU A 83 7.42 -10.17 -16.86
CA GLU A 83 7.20 -8.84 -17.42
C GLU A 83 5.71 -8.47 -17.32
N GLY A 84 5.40 -7.38 -16.59
CA GLY A 84 4.02 -6.94 -16.37
C GLY A 84 3.67 -6.70 -14.90
N ASP A 85 4.43 -7.28 -13.97
CA ASP A 85 4.16 -7.18 -12.52
C ASP A 85 4.99 -6.09 -11.87
N SER A 86 4.86 -4.87 -12.39
CA SER A 86 5.56 -3.71 -11.85
C SER A 86 4.72 -2.93 -10.85
N PHE A 87 5.37 -2.47 -9.79
CA PHE A 87 4.78 -1.68 -8.72
C PHE A 87 5.62 -0.44 -8.41
N CYS A 88 4.97 0.57 -7.87
CA CYS A 88 5.61 1.80 -7.44
C CYS A 88 6.32 1.59 -6.11
N SER A 89 7.62 1.89 -6.10
CA SER A 89 8.49 1.83 -4.94
C SER A 89 9.21 3.17 -4.75
N ARG A 90 9.90 3.33 -3.63
CA ARG A 90 10.71 4.51 -3.31
C ARG A 90 11.95 4.06 -2.55
N GLN A 91 13.05 4.80 -2.69
CA GLN A 91 14.23 4.58 -1.84
C GLN A 91 13.88 4.83 -0.37
N CYS A 92 14.46 4.02 0.50
CA CYS A 92 14.24 4.12 1.93
C CYS A 92 15.52 3.74 2.68
N ALA A 93 15.68 4.31 3.86
CA ALA A 93 16.65 3.89 4.85
C ALA A 93 15.99 3.10 6.00
N LYS A 94 14.69 3.37 6.26
CA LYS A 94 13.91 2.80 7.37
C LYS A 94 12.45 2.54 6.96
N ASP A 95 11.81 1.60 7.66
CA ASP A 95 10.42 1.18 7.39
C ASP A 95 9.41 2.32 7.56
N SER A 96 9.65 3.23 8.51
CA SER A 96 8.80 4.39 8.75
C SER A 96 8.65 5.31 7.53
N GLU A 97 9.60 5.27 6.60
CA GLU A 97 9.56 6.05 5.37
C GLU A 97 8.63 5.42 4.32
N CYS A 98 8.32 4.13 4.42
CA CYS A 98 7.47 3.44 3.44
C CYS A 98 5.98 3.60 3.74
N GLY A 99 5.63 4.06 4.94
CA GLY A 99 4.25 4.19 5.39
C GLY A 99 3.63 2.85 5.79
N GLU A 100 2.40 2.91 6.27
CA GLU A 100 1.69 1.72 6.75
C GLU A 100 1.51 0.67 5.64
N GLY A 101 1.62 -0.61 5.99
CA GLY A 101 1.48 -1.73 5.06
C GLY A 101 2.68 -1.97 4.14
N ALA A 102 3.77 -1.22 4.31
CA ALA A 102 5.02 -1.38 3.59
C ALA A 102 6.22 -1.33 4.54
N PHE A 103 7.34 -1.92 4.11
CA PHE A 103 8.60 -1.92 4.84
C PHE A 103 9.77 -1.63 3.90
N CYS A 104 10.90 -1.24 4.47
CA CYS A 104 12.10 -0.93 3.73
C CYS A 104 12.94 -2.19 3.53
N TYR A 105 12.83 -2.79 2.34
CA TYR A 105 13.66 -3.93 1.98
C TYR A 105 15.04 -3.47 1.50
N LYS A 106 16.08 -4.15 1.96
CA LYS A 106 17.48 -3.85 1.63
C LYS A 106 18.12 -5.08 0.99
N GLU A 107 18.67 -4.90 -0.20
CA GLU A 107 19.45 -5.89 -0.92
C GLU A 107 20.86 -5.32 -1.19
N THR A 108 21.78 -6.15 -1.68
CA THR A 108 23.16 -5.75 -1.98
C THR A 108 23.26 -4.58 -2.97
N ARG A 109 22.25 -4.39 -3.83
CA ARG A 109 22.21 -3.34 -4.86
C ARG A 109 21.54 -2.04 -4.40
N GLY A 110 20.88 -2.03 -3.24
CA GLY A 110 20.17 -0.86 -2.74
C GLY A 110 18.99 -1.20 -1.84
N ALA A 111 18.18 -0.18 -1.55
CA ALA A 111 17.01 -0.30 -0.68
C ALA A 111 15.77 0.30 -1.32
N GLY A 112 14.62 -0.33 -1.09
CA GLY A 112 13.35 0.09 -1.65
C GLY A 112 12.16 -0.28 -0.77
N CYS A 113 11.12 0.54 -0.80
CA CYS A 113 9.86 0.27 -0.13
C CYS A 113 9.08 -0.81 -0.86
N VAL A 114 8.71 -1.87 -0.14
CA VAL A 114 7.91 -2.98 -0.65
C VAL A 114 6.71 -3.19 0.27
N THR A 115 5.56 -3.53 -0.30
CA THR A 115 4.41 -3.94 0.52
C THR A 115 4.62 -5.35 1.05
N LEU A 116 3.90 -5.72 2.11
CA LEU A 116 3.98 -7.09 2.66
C LEU A 116 3.62 -8.18 1.63
N ALA A 117 2.84 -7.83 0.61
CA ALA A 117 2.51 -8.73 -0.50
C ALA A 117 3.67 -8.96 -1.48
N CYS A 118 4.62 -8.01 -1.55
CA CYS A 118 5.84 -8.09 -2.37
C CYS A 118 7.07 -8.43 -1.52
N ALA A 119 6.88 -8.99 -0.33
CA ALA A 119 7.98 -9.39 0.52
C ALA A 119 8.67 -10.63 -0.10
N PRO A 120 9.99 -10.60 -0.35
CA PRO A 120 10.69 -11.79 -0.81
C PRO A 120 10.55 -12.91 0.23
N LYS A 121 10.13 -14.10 -0.23
CA LYS A 121 9.94 -15.31 0.58
C LYS A 121 11.24 -16.03 0.85
#